data_AF-A0A519H231-F1
#
_entry.id   AF-A0A519H231-F1
#
_cell.length_a   1.000
_cell.length_b   1.000
_cell.length_c   1.000
_cell.angle_alpha   90.00
_cell.angle_beta   90.00
_cell.angle_gamma   90.00
#
_symmetry.space_group_name_H-M   'P 1'
#
loop_
_entity.id
_entity.type
_entity.pdbx_description
1 polymer ?
#
loop_
_entity_poly.entity_id
_entity_poly.type
_entity_poly.pdbx_seq_one_letter_code
_entity_poly.pdbx_strand_id
1 'polypeptide(L)'
;MSIMSGARDTLATLVFEQALRQVRDRQLERVRERRPMTEAELHAAERDAALSAARHVYRDETAMAMGIASLPGERDHRKDYASRTTAAADMALLATHRLICAVPIVGDPEHAVR
;
A
#
# COMPACT_ATOMS: atom_id res chain seq x y z
N MET A 1 -14.08 -8.72 8.34
CA MET A 1 -13.57 -7.55 7.60
C MET A 1 -14.72 -6.95 6.81
N SER A 2 -15.03 -5.67 7.01
CA SER A 2 -16.12 -4.98 6.29
C SER A 2 -15.72 -4.76 4.83
N ILE A 3 -16.64 -4.95 3.89
CA ILE A 3 -16.46 -4.76 2.44
C ILE A 3 -15.88 -3.36 2.12
N MET A 4 -16.22 -2.36 2.94
CA MET A 4 -15.68 -1.00 2.87
C MET A 4 -14.16 -0.91 3.14
N SER A 5 -13.60 -1.77 4.00
CA SER A 5 -12.15 -1.76 4.26
C SER A 5 -11.37 -2.33 3.08
N GLY A 6 -11.89 -3.37 2.43
CA GLY A 6 -11.28 -3.95 1.23
C GLY A 6 -11.25 -2.99 0.04
N ALA A 7 -12.34 -2.25 -0.19
CA ALA A 7 -12.40 -1.24 -1.25
C ALA A 7 -11.44 -0.07 -1.01
N ARG A 8 -11.36 0.41 0.25
CA ARG A 8 -10.39 1.44 0.67
C ARG A 8 -8.95 1.01 0.43
N ASP A 9 -8.60 -0.19 0.87
CA ASP A 9 -7.21 -0.67 0.78
C ASP A 9 -6.83 -0.90 -0.68
N THR A 10 -7.76 -1.34 -1.52
CA THR A 10 -7.57 -1.46 -2.98
C THR A 10 -7.35 -0.10 -3.63
N LEU A 11 -8.18 0.90 -3.31
CA LEU A 11 -8.01 2.27 -3.82
C LEU A 11 -6.69 2.90 -3.38
N ALA A 12 -6.30 2.70 -2.12
CA ALA A 12 -5.00 3.14 -1.63
C ALA A 12 -3.87 2.53 -2.46
N THR A 13 -3.88 1.21 -2.66
CA THR A 13 -2.88 0.51 -3.48
C THR A 13 -2.83 1.06 -4.91
N LEU A 14 -3.97 1.29 -5.56
CA LEU A 14 -4.02 1.85 -6.92
C LEU A 14 -3.41 3.25 -6.99
N VAL A 15 -3.68 4.11 -6.00
CA VAL A 15 -3.11 5.47 -5.94
C VAL A 15 -1.59 5.41 -5.70
N PHE A 16 -1.11 4.52 -4.84
CA PHE A 16 0.32 4.31 -4.64
C PHE A 16 1.00 3.78 -5.90
N GLU A 17 0.40 2.81 -6.59
CA GLU A 17 0.93 2.29 -7.85
C GLU A 17 1.02 3.37 -8.92
N GLN A 18 -0.03 4.19 -9.05
CA GLN A 18 -0.05 5.28 -10.03
C GLN A 18 1.06 6.31 -9.74
N ALA A 19 1.27 6.67 -8.47
CA ALA A 19 2.33 7.59 -8.07
C ALA A 19 3.73 7.03 -8.39
N LEU A 20 3.95 5.73 -8.15
CA LEU A 20 5.22 5.08 -8.50
C LEU A 20 5.41 4.93 -10.03
N ARG A 21 4.33 4.71 -10.79
CA ARG A 21 4.40 4.70 -12.27
C ARG A 21 4.86 6.05 -12.81
N GLN A 22 4.37 7.16 -12.28
CA GLN A 22 4.81 8.50 -12.69
C GLN A 22 6.32 8.72 -12.46
N VAL A 23 6.89 8.19 -11.36
CA VAL A 23 8.33 8.26 -11.10
C VAL A 23 9.11 7.44 -12.13
N ARG A 24 8.61 6.25 -12.49
CA ARG A 24 9.23 5.42 -13.54
C ARG A 24 9.16 6.08 -14.91
N ASP A 25 8.03 6.69 -15.27
CA ASP A 25 7.89 7.40 -16.54
C ASP A 25 8.89 8.56 -16.62
N ARG A 26 9.03 9.33 -15.54
CA ARG A 26 10.04 10.38 -15.42
C ARG A 26 11.48 9.85 -15.53
N GLN A 27 11.75 8.67 -14.98
CA GLN A 27 13.05 8.02 -15.13
C GLN A 27 13.30 7.64 -16.60
N LEU A 28 12.30 7.07 -17.29
CA LEU A 28 12.39 6.71 -18.71
C LEU A 28 12.61 7.92 -19.61
N GLU A 29 11.91 9.03 -19.35
CA GLU A 29 12.12 10.31 -20.05
C GLU A 29 13.56 10.82 -19.87
N ARG A 30 14.05 10.82 -18.64
CA ARG A 30 15.43 11.24 -18.32
C ARG A 30 16.50 10.35 -18.96
N VAL A 31 16.24 9.05 -19.07
CA VAL A 31 17.10 8.12 -19.81
C VAL A 31 17.12 8.47 -21.30
N ARG A 32 15.96 8.81 -21.90
CA ARG A 32 15.88 9.27 -23.30
C ARG A 32 16.65 10.57 -23.52
N GLU A 33 16.68 11.46 -22.54
CA GLU A 33 17.46 12.71 -22.54
C GLU A 33 18.96 12.51 -22.23
N ARG A 34 19.43 11.26 -22.10
CA ARG A 34 20.80 10.90 -21.71
C ARG A 34 21.24 11.47 -20.35
N ARG A 35 20.29 11.70 -19.44
CA ARG A 35 20.51 12.18 -18.06
C ARG A 35 19.83 11.23 -17.07
N PRO A 36 20.26 9.96 -16.97
CA PRO A 36 19.61 8.99 -16.09
C PRO A 36 19.65 9.49 -14.64
N MET A 37 18.59 9.19 -13.88
CA MET A 37 18.58 9.43 -12.44
C MET A 37 19.53 8.45 -11.77
N THR A 38 20.27 8.94 -10.79
CA THR A 38 21.03 8.09 -9.88
C THR A 38 20.08 7.30 -8.98
N GLU A 39 20.55 6.19 -8.42
CA GLU A 39 19.77 5.36 -7.50
C GLU A 39 19.25 6.14 -6.29
N ALA A 40 20.06 7.05 -5.75
CA ALA A 40 19.68 7.93 -4.65
C ALA A 40 18.55 8.90 -5.03
N GLU A 41 18.59 9.48 -6.24
CA GLU A 41 17.54 10.37 -6.75
C GLU A 41 16.25 9.62 -7.03
N LEU A 42 16.34 8.38 -7.53
CA LEU A 42 15.18 7.53 -7.76
C LEU A 42 14.50 7.19 -6.44
N HIS A 43 15.26 6.73 -5.44
CA HIS A 43 14.71 6.43 -4.12
C HIS A 43 14.14 7.65 -3.39
N ALA A 44 14.70 8.84 -3.61
CA ALA A 44 14.12 10.08 -3.09
C ALA A 44 12.79 10.39 -3.78
N ALA A 45 12.73 10.28 -5.11
CA ALA A 45 11.52 10.53 -5.89
C ALA A 45 10.40 9.52 -5.57
N GLU A 46 10.73 8.24 -5.38
CA GLU A 46 9.79 7.21 -4.94
C GLU A 46 9.25 7.49 -3.54
N ARG A 47 10.11 7.90 -2.59
CA ARG A 47 9.68 8.29 -1.24
C ARG A 47 8.75 9.49 -1.27
N ASP A 48 9.08 10.52 -2.05
CA ASP A 48 8.26 11.73 -2.15
C ASP A 48 6.91 11.43 -2.83
N ALA A 49 6.90 10.59 -3.87
CA ALA A 49 5.69 10.14 -4.54
C ALA A 49 4.80 9.32 -3.59
N ALA A 50 5.39 8.40 -2.83
CA ALA A 50 4.66 7.63 -1.82
C ALA A 50 4.11 8.53 -0.70
N LEU A 51 4.89 9.49 -0.20
CA LEU A 51 4.42 10.45 0.81
C LEU A 51 3.29 11.35 0.28
N SER A 52 3.39 11.79 -0.97
CA SER A 52 2.34 12.58 -1.63
C SER A 52 1.05 11.77 -1.81
N ALA A 53 1.16 10.53 -2.30
CA ALA A 53 0.04 9.60 -2.43
C ALA A 53 -0.62 9.32 -1.08
N ALA A 54 0.18 9.08 -0.04
CA ALA A 54 -0.33 8.90 1.32
C ALA A 54 -1.09 10.14 1.78
N ARG A 55 -0.52 11.34 1.64
CA ARG A 55 -1.22 12.58 2.01
C ARG A 55 -2.51 12.77 1.24
N HIS A 56 -2.57 12.38 -0.03
CA HIS A 56 -3.79 12.46 -0.82
C HIS A 56 -4.85 11.48 -0.31
N VAL A 57 -4.50 10.22 -0.08
CA VAL A 57 -5.43 9.18 0.40
C VAL A 57 -5.92 9.43 1.83
N TYR A 58 -5.10 10.06 2.68
CA TYR A 58 -5.41 10.30 4.08
C TYR A 58 -5.90 11.72 4.39
N ARG A 59 -6.11 12.58 3.39
CA ARG A 59 -6.82 13.84 3.58
C ARG A 59 -8.29 13.58 3.90
N ASP A 60 -8.84 14.33 4.84
CA ASP A 60 -10.24 14.21 5.27
C ASP A 60 -11.22 14.42 4.11
N GLU A 61 -10.92 15.39 3.23
CA GLU A 61 -11.71 15.64 2.01
C GLU A 61 -11.76 14.40 1.10
N THR A 62 -10.64 13.70 0.95
CA THR A 62 -10.54 12.51 0.11
C THR A 62 -11.19 11.30 0.78
N ALA A 63 -11.10 11.21 2.11
CA ALA A 63 -11.79 10.20 2.90
C ALA A 63 -13.32 10.35 2.82
N MET A 64 -13.82 11.58 2.83
CA MET A 64 -15.25 11.89 2.65
C MET A 64 -15.69 11.64 1.20
N ALA A 65 -14.91 12.08 0.21
CA ALA A 65 -15.21 11.87 -1.20
C ALA A 65 -15.25 10.38 -1.59
N MET A 66 -14.45 9.54 -0.92
CA MET A 66 -14.46 8.08 -1.09
C MET A 66 -15.49 7.35 -0.19
N GLY A 67 -16.34 8.08 0.53
CA GLY A 67 -17.39 7.50 1.39
C GLY A 67 -16.86 6.74 2.62
N ILE A 68 -15.62 7.00 3.01
CA ILE A 68 -14.95 6.28 4.11
C ILE A 68 -15.07 7.03 5.45
N ALA A 69 -15.51 8.28 5.43
CA ALA A 69 -15.94 9.05 6.58
C ALA A 69 -17.23 9.77 6.22
N SER A 70 -18.21 9.78 7.13
CA SER A 70 -19.48 10.48 6.94
C SER A 70 -19.39 11.93 7.41
N LEU A 71 -18.47 12.23 8.33
CA LEU A 71 -18.25 13.57 8.90
C LEU A 71 -16.75 13.96 8.92
N PRO A 72 -16.42 15.26 8.80
CA PRO A 72 -15.07 15.76 9.03
C PRO A 72 -14.61 15.44 10.46
N GLY A 73 -13.40 14.89 10.63
CA GLY A 73 -12.83 14.55 11.95
C GLY A 73 -13.36 13.25 12.59
N GLU A 74 -14.22 12.50 11.90
CA GLU A 74 -14.70 11.18 12.36
C GLU A 74 -13.58 10.12 12.40
N ARG A 75 -12.53 10.32 11.58
CA ARG A 75 -11.33 9.47 11.57
C ARG A 75 -10.31 9.95 12.59
N ASP A 76 -10.18 9.20 13.68
CA ASP A 76 -8.98 9.25 14.50
C ASP A 76 -7.84 8.51 13.78
N HIS A 77 -7.00 9.26 13.07
CA HIS A 77 -5.84 8.72 12.33
C HIS A 77 -4.94 7.83 13.20
N ARG A 78 -4.89 8.04 14.52
CA ARG A 78 -4.09 7.19 15.43
C ARG A 78 -4.73 5.83 15.62
N LYS A 79 -6.04 5.75 15.76
CA LYS A 79 -6.78 4.47 15.85
C LYS A 79 -6.74 3.71 14.54
N ASP A 80 -6.82 4.42 13.42
CA ASP A 80 -6.79 3.83 12.08
C ASP A 80 -5.38 3.33 11.70
N TYR A 81 -4.34 4.04 12.12
CA TYR A 81 -2.96 3.55 12.02
C TYR A 81 -2.75 2.34 12.93
N ALA A 82 -3.17 2.42 14.20
CA ALA A 82 -3.03 1.34 15.18
C ALA A 82 -3.77 0.05 14.75
N SER A 83 -4.98 0.17 14.22
CA SER A 83 -5.74 -0.99 13.73
C SER A 83 -5.03 -1.69 12.56
N ARG A 84 -4.39 -0.92 11.68
CA ARG A 84 -3.61 -1.43 10.55
C ARG A 84 -2.28 -2.03 10.95
N THR A 85 -1.56 -1.44 11.90
CA THR A 85 -0.34 -2.05 12.44
C THR A 85 -0.66 -3.35 13.16
N THR A 86 -1.74 -3.42 13.92
CA THR A 86 -2.17 -4.67 14.57
C THR A 86 -2.58 -5.72 13.53
N ALA A 87 -3.39 -5.36 12.53
CA ALA A 87 -3.78 -6.30 11.48
C ALA A 87 -2.60 -6.80 10.65
N ALA A 88 -1.63 -5.93 10.33
CA ALA A 88 -0.40 -6.32 9.65
C ALA A 88 0.50 -7.20 10.52
N ALA A 89 0.59 -6.92 11.83
CA ALA A 89 1.33 -7.74 12.78
C ALA A 89 0.69 -9.12 12.95
N ASP A 90 -0.63 -9.21 13.01
CA ASP A 90 -1.36 -10.48 13.08
C ASP A 90 -1.12 -11.33 11.81
N MET A 91 -1.14 -10.70 10.63
CA MET A 91 -0.83 -11.37 9.37
C MET A 91 0.63 -11.82 9.29
N ALA A 92 1.57 -11.01 9.77
CA ALA A 92 2.98 -11.38 9.84
C ALA A 92 3.22 -12.53 10.83
N LEU A 93 2.51 -12.55 11.96
CA LEU A 93 2.58 -13.61 12.96
C LEU A 93 1.98 -14.90 12.41
N LEU A 94 0.84 -14.83 11.70
CA LEU A 94 0.27 -15.97 10.98
C LEU A 94 1.21 -16.49 9.89
N ALA A 95 1.82 -15.63 9.08
CA ALA A 95 2.78 -16.03 8.06
C ALA A 95 4.02 -16.70 8.69
N THR A 96 4.54 -16.13 9.78
CA THR A 96 5.69 -16.68 10.53
C THR A 96 5.35 -18.01 11.18
N HIS A 97 4.18 -18.13 11.81
CA HIS A 97 3.69 -19.37 12.40
C HIS A 97 3.53 -20.47 11.33
N ARG A 98 3.05 -20.12 10.12
CA ARG A 98 2.97 -21.07 9.01
C ARG A 98 4.34 -21.55 8.54
N LEU A 99 5.33 -20.66 8.46
CA LEU A 99 6.71 -21.01 8.12
C LEU A 99 7.32 -21.96 9.17
N ILE A 100 7.15 -21.65 10.46
CA ILE A 100 7.66 -22.47 11.57
C ILE A 100 7.00 -23.85 11.60
N CYS A 101 5.68 -23.90 11.41
CA CYS A 101 4.90 -25.13 11.46
C CYS A 101 4.86 -25.89 10.11
N ALA A 102 5.59 -25.40 9.09
CA ALA A 102 5.56 -25.95 7.72
C ALA A 102 4.14 -26.21 7.19
N VAL A 103 3.18 -25.34 7.52
CA VAL A 103 1.78 -25.51 7.12
C VAL A 103 1.65 -25.03 5.69
N PRO A 104 1.36 -25.93 4.71
CA PRO A 104 1.29 -25.55 3.31
C PRO A 104 0.15 -24.56 3.04
N ILE A 105 0.27 -23.81 1.95
CA ILE A 105 -0.79 -22.92 1.50
C ILE A 105 -1.89 -23.78 0.87
N VAL A 106 -3.16 -23.50 1.18
CA VAL A 106 -4.29 -24.17 0.52
C VAL A 106 -4.21 -23.83 -0.97
N GLY A 107 -4.01 -24.84 -1.81
CA GLY A 107 -3.79 -24.67 -3.26
C GLY A 107 -2.32 -24.59 -3.69
N ASP A 108 -1.37 -24.84 -2.79
CA ASP A 108 0.04 -25.02 -3.16
C ASP A 108 0.20 -26.25 -4.09
N PRO A 109 0.66 -26.06 -5.34
CA PRO A 109 0.79 -27.16 -6.31
C PRO A 109 1.82 -28.22 -5.88
N GLU A 110 2.78 -27.89 -5.01
CA GLU A 110 3.77 -28.85 -4.52
C GLU A 110 3.20 -29.78 -3.44
N HIS A 111 2.11 -29.37 -2.76
CA HIS A 111 1.44 -30.09 -1.68
C HIS A 111 0.02 -30.53 -2.04
N ALA A 112 -0.35 -30.47 -3.32
CA ALA A 112 -1.62 -30.97 -3.82
C ALA A 112 -1.72 -32.48 -3.53
N VAL A 113 -2.63 -32.85 -2.63
CA VAL A 113 -2.92 -34.23 -2.27
C VAL A 113 -3.34 -34.98 -3.54
N ARG A 114 -2.59 -36.02 -3.89
CA ARG A 114 -2.97 -37.00 -4.92
C ARG A 114 -4.09 -37.89 -4.41
#